data_AF-A0A524J4Z9-F1
#
_entry.id   AF-A0A524J4Z9-F1
#
_cell.length_a   1.000
_cell.length_b   1.000
_cell.length_c   1.000
_cell.angle_alpha   90.00
_cell.angle_beta   90.00
_cell.angle_gamma   90.00
#
_symmetry.space_group_name_H-M   'P 1'
#
loop_
_entity.id
_entity.type
_entity.pdbx_description
1 polymer ?
#
loop_
_entity_poly.entity_id
_entity_poly.type
_entity_poly.pdbx_seq_one_letter_code
_entity_poly.pdbx_strand_id
1 'polypeptide(L)'
;MPGRYTSTRFIGRDAAFGRLATRLDDAANGRARTVIVAGTAGIGTTRFLDEAIDRIHAAAEPMTVLRATAWSGGDEPYGPLIRAIGPTLRGLPAGVLVDKLRAAASDVARLMPDLEARLASDDHWIPDRNITAPERRQARILEGILGLLGRLGEERPVVLVLEDMHQADAATRALVTFLTRIARAQRLAIIASFEPDVVGRGHPWLEDLRAIWSGPRTPERIDLEPLDRDELAILIEGIEGERASASRLLLVTERSGGLPLVAEELLAARRELPSSSLTGSFDELVVARMSIRSSECRRVARLLSLAGRPIEPFDLVAVGAAYEAGTRRAAPRSSSGPRHGDGVLDADLRAGLDEAVEGGFIVEAGGVIEFRHGSIGRAIAQDLLPIARARHHEALAVGMAGHPMAVAGHWLAAHDVASARRAAIEAAGVAGDRQAAADELEALELAMSLPEPAGRSGPTRKRSVEPSDVVDLQVRAAEAAFAIGRTARATSYLEAAIGGLDARRDRIRLGLLHDRLAQIRRAAGDPAGAMATARRAVELVPREPTMERATVVATLAQLKMIEGVFSEGARLAQEAIRVAEACDPVARSQRVHAMTTLAVALAWGRDPVAAIDLLHDAEIEAKDLDDQ
;
A
#
# COMPACT_ATOMS: atom_id res chain seq x y z
N MET A 1 -35.44 -20.08 13.52
CA MET A 1 -34.70 -19.42 12.43
C MET A 1 -33.43 -18.87 13.03
N PRO A 2 -32.26 -19.01 12.39
CA PRO A 2 -31.05 -18.37 12.89
C PRO A 2 -31.34 -16.88 13.09
N GLY A 3 -30.96 -16.36 14.25
CA GLY A 3 -31.26 -14.98 14.62
C GLY A 3 -30.64 -14.03 13.61
N ARG A 4 -31.42 -13.07 13.09
CA ARG A 4 -30.85 -12.00 12.27
C ARG A 4 -29.95 -11.13 13.16
N TYR A 5 -28.71 -10.86 12.77
CA TYR A 5 -27.81 -9.97 13.53
C TYR A 5 -27.73 -8.57 12.93
N THR A 6 -28.08 -8.43 11.66
CA THR A 6 -28.08 -7.18 10.91
C THR A 6 -29.46 -6.91 10.31
N SER A 7 -29.87 -5.65 10.22
CA SER A 7 -31.09 -5.30 9.46
C SER A 7 -30.79 -5.33 7.96
N THR A 8 -31.66 -5.91 7.12
CA THR A 8 -31.54 -5.81 5.65
C THR A 8 -32.01 -4.49 5.08
N ARG A 9 -32.73 -3.67 5.86
CA ARG A 9 -33.09 -2.31 5.43
C ARG A 9 -31.92 -1.37 5.71
N PHE A 10 -31.60 -0.54 4.73
CA PHE A 10 -30.80 0.65 4.97
C PHE A 10 -31.67 1.71 5.68
N ILE A 11 -31.07 2.46 6.60
CA ILE A 11 -31.79 3.36 7.51
C ILE A 11 -31.10 4.73 7.51
N GLY A 12 -31.88 5.77 7.25
CA GLY A 12 -31.44 7.16 7.35
C GLY A 12 -30.51 7.62 6.24
N ARG A 13 -29.69 8.64 6.55
CA ARG A 13 -28.59 9.18 5.73
C ARG A 13 -28.99 9.93 4.44
N ASP A 14 -30.24 10.35 4.30
CA ASP A 14 -30.71 11.04 3.09
C ASP A 14 -29.89 12.30 2.74
N ALA A 15 -29.50 13.09 3.74
CA ALA A 15 -28.66 14.26 3.55
C ALA A 15 -27.26 13.90 3.01
N ALA A 16 -26.66 12.80 3.49
CA ALA A 16 -25.37 12.32 3.02
C ALA A 16 -25.45 11.85 1.56
N PHE A 17 -26.51 11.11 1.20
CA PHE A 17 -26.75 10.71 -0.19
C PHE A 17 -26.98 11.89 -1.13
N GLY A 18 -27.74 12.91 -0.71
CA GLY A 18 -27.95 14.10 -1.53
C GLY A 18 -26.64 14.82 -1.87
N ARG A 19 -25.74 14.93 -0.90
CA ARG A 19 -24.40 15.51 -1.11
C ARG A 19 -23.54 14.64 -2.02
N LEU A 20 -23.54 13.33 -1.81
CA LEU A 20 -22.81 12.39 -2.66
C LEU A 20 -23.31 12.43 -4.11
N ALA A 21 -24.63 12.37 -4.32
CA ALA A 21 -25.26 12.43 -5.64
C ALA A 21 -24.86 13.68 -6.42
N THR A 22 -24.82 14.85 -5.75
CA THR A 22 -24.35 16.11 -6.36
C THR A 22 -22.92 16.00 -6.90
N ARG A 23 -22.03 15.30 -6.18
CA ARG A 23 -20.63 15.12 -6.60
C ARG A 23 -20.47 14.05 -7.68
N LEU A 24 -21.32 13.04 -7.68
CA LEU A 24 -21.36 12.04 -8.75
C LEU A 24 -21.84 12.65 -10.07
N ASP A 25 -22.84 13.54 -10.03
CA ASP A 25 -23.32 14.27 -11.21
C ASP A 25 -22.24 15.21 -11.78
N ASP A 26 -21.53 15.94 -10.91
CA ASP A 26 -20.36 16.73 -11.32
C ASP A 26 -19.31 15.87 -12.06
N ALA A 27 -18.99 14.69 -11.53
CA ALA A 27 -18.04 13.76 -12.13
C ALA A 27 -18.55 13.19 -13.45
N ALA A 28 -19.83 12.84 -13.56
CA ALA A 28 -20.44 12.38 -14.80
C ALA A 28 -20.32 13.42 -15.93
N ASN A 29 -20.42 14.71 -15.57
CA ASN A 29 -20.24 15.87 -16.44
C ASN A 29 -18.78 16.27 -16.69
N GLY A 30 -17.81 15.38 -16.43
CA GLY A 30 -16.39 15.59 -16.74
C GLY A 30 -15.65 16.49 -15.76
N ARG A 31 -16.22 16.76 -14.58
CA ARG A 31 -15.52 17.48 -13.50
C ARG A 31 -15.09 16.49 -12.43
N ALA A 32 -13.84 16.03 -12.45
CA ALA A 32 -13.39 15.08 -11.46
C ALA A 32 -13.60 15.59 -10.02
N ARG A 33 -14.20 14.75 -9.16
CA ARG A 33 -14.59 15.06 -7.78
C ARG A 33 -14.00 14.07 -6.78
N THR A 34 -13.80 14.57 -5.57
CA THR A 34 -13.35 13.78 -4.43
C THR A 34 -14.32 13.95 -3.28
N VAL A 35 -14.74 12.83 -2.70
CA VAL A 35 -15.57 12.76 -1.50
C VAL A 35 -14.80 11.99 -0.44
N ILE A 36 -14.65 12.59 0.73
CA ILE A 36 -14.04 11.97 1.90
C ILE A 36 -15.16 11.62 2.88
N VAL A 37 -15.34 10.34 3.17
CA VAL A 37 -16.33 9.83 4.12
C VAL A 37 -15.65 9.54 5.44
N ALA A 38 -15.99 10.30 6.47
CA ALA A 38 -15.50 10.12 7.83
C ALA A 38 -16.56 9.41 8.66
N GLY A 39 -16.19 8.29 9.28
CA GLY A 39 -17.11 7.53 10.13
C GLY A 39 -16.36 6.70 11.16
N THR A 40 -16.79 6.75 12.41
CA THR A 40 -16.20 5.97 13.51
C THR A 40 -16.46 4.47 13.30
N ALA A 41 -15.66 3.59 13.90
CA ALA A 41 -15.88 2.14 13.77
C ALA A 41 -17.32 1.75 14.16
N GLY A 42 -17.97 0.96 13.30
CA GLY A 42 -19.33 0.47 13.55
C GLY A 42 -20.45 1.48 13.27
N ILE A 43 -20.15 2.69 12.78
CA ILE A 43 -21.17 3.71 12.42
C ILE A 43 -22.01 3.33 11.19
N GLY A 44 -21.52 2.37 10.38
CA GLY A 44 -22.16 1.92 9.15
C GLY A 44 -21.56 2.50 7.87
N THR A 45 -20.28 2.92 7.86
CA THR A 45 -19.59 3.45 6.67
C THR A 45 -19.67 2.50 5.47
N THR A 46 -19.31 1.23 5.65
CA THR A 46 -19.39 0.22 4.58
C THR A 46 -20.82 0.04 4.07
N ARG A 47 -21.81 0.00 4.98
CA ARG A 47 -23.23 -0.10 4.58
C ARG A 47 -23.69 1.13 3.80
N PHE A 48 -23.23 2.32 4.17
CA PHE A 48 -23.53 3.56 3.43
C PHE A 48 -22.96 3.51 2.02
N LEU A 49 -21.75 2.97 1.87
CA LEU A 49 -21.12 2.80 0.55
C LEU A 49 -21.78 1.69 -0.27
N ASP A 50 -22.19 0.58 0.35
CA ASP A 50 -22.97 -0.48 -0.30
C ASP A 50 -24.26 0.11 -0.91
N GLU A 51 -25.04 0.82 -0.09
CA GLU A 51 -26.28 1.46 -0.53
C GLU A 51 -26.03 2.55 -1.59
N ALA A 52 -24.92 3.31 -1.47
CA ALA A 52 -24.54 4.28 -2.49
C ALA A 52 -24.26 3.60 -3.84
N ILE A 53 -23.55 2.47 -3.82
CA ILE A 53 -23.22 1.69 -5.01
C ILE A 53 -24.48 1.09 -5.63
N ASP A 54 -25.39 0.54 -4.82
CA ASP A 54 -26.68 0.04 -5.29
C ASP A 54 -27.51 1.14 -5.98
N ARG A 55 -27.53 2.35 -5.40
CA ARG A 55 -28.17 3.52 -6.03
C ARG A 55 -27.49 3.96 -7.32
N ILE A 56 -26.16 3.88 -7.40
CA ILE A 56 -25.40 4.15 -8.63
C ILE A 56 -25.76 3.15 -9.72
N HIS A 57 -25.83 1.87 -9.40
CA HIS A 57 -26.22 0.83 -10.36
C HIS A 57 -27.68 0.95 -10.83
N ALA A 58 -28.56 1.46 -9.97
CA ALA A 58 -29.97 1.72 -10.29
C ALA A 58 -30.23 3.05 -11.03
N ALA A 59 -29.22 3.92 -11.14
CA ALA A 59 -29.36 5.21 -11.81
C ALA A 59 -29.57 5.07 -13.33
N ALA A 60 -30.20 6.08 -13.94
CA ALA A 60 -30.46 6.10 -15.38
C ALA A 60 -29.17 6.10 -16.23
N GLU A 61 -28.12 6.75 -15.73
CA GLU A 61 -26.78 6.70 -16.32
C GLU A 61 -25.87 5.77 -15.51
N PRO A 62 -25.57 4.55 -16.01
CA PRO A 62 -24.75 3.61 -15.27
C PRO A 62 -23.29 4.08 -15.20
N MET A 63 -22.71 4.06 -14.00
CA MET A 63 -21.30 4.36 -13.75
C MET A 63 -20.51 3.07 -13.52
N THR A 64 -19.23 3.06 -13.86
CA THR A 64 -18.31 1.96 -13.53
C THR A 64 -17.81 2.14 -12.10
N VAL A 65 -18.22 1.25 -11.20
CA VAL A 65 -17.77 1.26 -9.80
C VAL A 65 -16.56 0.35 -9.64
N LEU A 66 -15.47 0.91 -9.12
CA LEU A 66 -14.24 0.20 -8.77
C LEU A 66 -14.08 0.33 -7.25
N ARG A 67 -14.11 -0.79 -6.52
CA ARG A 67 -14.16 -0.77 -5.05
C ARG A 67 -13.10 -1.67 -4.43
N ALA A 68 -12.44 -1.18 -3.39
CA ALA A 68 -11.68 -2.01 -2.48
C ALA A 68 -11.64 -1.42 -1.07
N THR A 69 -11.36 -2.29 -0.11
CA THR A 69 -11.08 -1.94 1.28
C THR A 69 -9.60 -2.15 1.56
N ALA A 70 -8.97 -1.18 2.22
CA ALA A 70 -7.61 -1.33 2.71
C ALA A 70 -7.55 -2.26 3.92
N TRP A 71 -6.48 -3.05 3.98
CA TRP A 71 -6.29 -4.02 5.06
C TRP A 71 -5.34 -3.50 6.14
N SER A 72 -5.66 -3.84 7.38
CA SER A 72 -4.85 -3.45 8.53
C SER A 72 -3.61 -4.34 8.67
N GLY A 73 -2.55 -3.79 9.28
CA GLY A 73 -1.33 -4.54 9.59
C GLY A 73 -0.27 -4.55 8.47
N GLY A 74 -0.49 -3.82 7.38
CA GLY A 74 0.44 -3.71 6.25
C GLY A 74 -0.12 -4.35 4.99
N ASP A 75 -0.88 -3.57 4.21
CA ASP A 75 -1.35 -4.00 2.89
C ASP A 75 -0.19 -4.09 1.91
N GLU A 76 -0.42 -4.81 0.81
CA GLU A 76 0.52 -4.86 -0.30
C GLU A 76 0.61 -3.49 -0.98
N PRO A 77 1.78 -3.11 -1.55
CA PRO A 77 1.87 -1.86 -2.31
C PRO A 77 0.86 -1.82 -3.47
N TYR A 78 0.05 -0.75 -3.52
CA TYR A 78 -1.10 -0.60 -4.41
C TYR A 78 -2.21 -1.65 -4.22
N GLY A 79 -2.22 -2.40 -3.12
CA GLY A 79 -3.11 -3.53 -2.87
C GLY A 79 -4.59 -3.19 -3.05
N PRO A 80 -5.14 -2.15 -2.38
CA PRO A 80 -6.51 -1.71 -2.57
C PRO A 80 -6.82 -1.37 -4.03
N LEU A 81 -5.91 -0.67 -4.72
CA LEU A 81 -6.13 -0.32 -6.12
C LEU A 81 -6.19 -1.56 -7.01
N ILE A 82 -5.25 -2.49 -6.85
CA ILE A 82 -5.19 -3.73 -7.63
C ILE A 82 -6.48 -4.54 -7.42
N ARG A 83 -6.98 -4.62 -6.18
CA ARG A 83 -8.26 -5.28 -5.88
C ARG A 83 -9.46 -4.56 -6.50
N ALA A 84 -9.45 -3.23 -6.54
CA ALA A 84 -10.53 -2.43 -7.12
C ALA A 84 -10.60 -2.50 -8.65
N ILE A 85 -9.45 -2.42 -9.32
CA ILE A 85 -9.35 -2.32 -10.79
C ILE A 85 -9.26 -3.71 -11.44
N GLY A 86 -8.64 -4.67 -10.75
CA GLY A 86 -8.29 -5.96 -11.31
C GLY A 86 -9.46 -6.76 -11.89
N PRO A 87 -10.62 -6.89 -11.21
CA PRO A 87 -11.79 -7.56 -11.77
C PRO A 87 -12.25 -6.97 -13.10
N THR A 88 -12.27 -5.65 -13.23
CA THR A 88 -12.65 -4.96 -14.47
C THR A 88 -11.66 -5.25 -15.59
N LEU A 89 -10.35 -5.12 -15.34
CA LEU A 89 -9.34 -5.39 -16.36
C LEU A 89 -9.33 -6.87 -16.78
N ARG A 90 -9.53 -7.78 -15.82
CA ARG A 90 -9.63 -9.21 -16.12
C ARG A 90 -10.84 -9.53 -17.00
N GLY A 91 -11.93 -8.78 -16.88
CA GLY A 91 -13.12 -8.94 -17.71
C GLY A 91 -13.02 -8.39 -19.14
N LEU A 92 -12.04 -7.54 -19.45
CA LEU A 92 -11.88 -6.95 -20.79
C LEU A 92 -11.26 -7.94 -21.79
N PRO A 93 -11.68 -7.96 -23.08
CA PRO A 93 -10.95 -8.68 -24.14
C PRO A 93 -9.52 -8.15 -24.33
N ALA A 94 -8.59 -8.99 -24.82
CA ALA A 94 -7.16 -8.64 -24.93
C ALA A 94 -6.90 -7.35 -25.73
N GLY A 95 -7.46 -7.20 -26.93
CA GLY A 95 -7.26 -5.98 -27.73
C GLY A 95 -7.81 -4.71 -27.05
N VAL A 96 -8.96 -4.82 -26.37
CA VAL A 96 -9.52 -3.70 -25.58
C VAL A 96 -8.64 -3.39 -24.38
N LEU A 97 -8.07 -4.40 -23.72
CA LEU A 97 -7.16 -4.22 -22.60
C LEU A 97 -5.90 -3.45 -23.03
N VAL A 98 -5.29 -3.80 -24.17
CA VAL A 98 -4.14 -3.08 -24.74
C VAL A 98 -4.53 -1.63 -25.05
N ASP A 99 -5.68 -1.40 -25.69
CA ASP A 99 -6.18 -0.06 -26.01
C ASP A 99 -6.46 0.81 -24.77
N LYS A 100 -6.90 0.20 -23.67
CA LYS A 100 -7.15 0.88 -22.40
C LYS A 100 -5.88 1.10 -21.58
N LEU A 101 -4.86 0.24 -21.68
CA LEU A 101 -3.62 0.40 -20.94
C LEU A 101 -2.62 1.32 -21.67
N ARG A 102 -2.49 1.19 -23.00
CA ARG A 102 -1.53 1.95 -23.82
C ARG A 102 -0.12 1.95 -23.20
N ALA A 103 0.50 3.13 -23.05
CA ALA A 103 1.81 3.31 -22.45
C ALA A 103 1.92 2.81 -20.99
N ALA A 104 0.79 2.59 -20.30
CA ALA A 104 0.76 2.06 -18.94
C ALA A 104 0.75 0.51 -18.89
N ALA A 105 0.76 -0.18 -20.04
CA ALA A 105 0.64 -1.64 -20.08
C ALA A 105 1.73 -2.35 -19.28
N SER A 106 3.00 -1.98 -19.47
CA SER A 106 4.11 -2.57 -18.70
C SER A 106 4.03 -2.26 -17.20
N ASP A 107 3.63 -1.03 -16.86
CA ASP A 107 3.51 -0.59 -15.47
C ASP A 107 2.37 -1.31 -14.74
N VAL A 108 1.23 -1.50 -15.40
CA VAL A 108 0.10 -2.26 -14.85
C VAL A 108 0.39 -3.76 -14.81
N ALA A 109 1.07 -4.32 -15.82
CA ALA A 109 1.50 -5.72 -15.82
C ALA A 109 2.45 -6.01 -14.64
N ARG A 110 3.33 -5.07 -14.31
CA ARG A 110 4.20 -5.15 -13.12
C ARG A 110 3.41 -5.19 -11.80
N LEU A 111 2.31 -4.45 -11.71
CA LEU A 111 1.42 -4.48 -10.54
C LEU A 111 0.52 -5.72 -10.51
N MET A 112 0.17 -6.24 -11.68
CA MET A 112 -0.74 -7.37 -11.89
C MET A 112 -0.12 -8.39 -12.85
N PRO A 113 0.80 -9.26 -12.36
CA PRO A 113 1.51 -10.21 -13.22
C PRO A 113 0.59 -11.18 -13.99
N ASP A 114 -0.62 -11.44 -13.47
CA ASP A 114 -1.63 -12.26 -14.15
C ASP A 114 -2.13 -11.65 -15.48
N LEU A 115 -2.00 -10.33 -15.65
CA LEU A 115 -2.35 -9.64 -16.90
C LEU A 115 -1.22 -9.69 -17.94
N GLU A 116 0.04 -9.90 -17.53
CA GLU A 116 1.20 -9.91 -18.43
C GLU A 116 1.06 -10.97 -19.52
N ALA A 117 0.69 -12.20 -19.14
CA ALA A 117 0.50 -13.30 -20.09
C ALA A 117 -0.58 -13.01 -21.15
N ARG A 118 -1.58 -12.18 -20.80
CA ARG A 118 -2.65 -11.79 -21.72
C ARG A 118 -2.23 -10.67 -22.65
N LEU A 119 -1.44 -9.72 -22.15
CA LEU A 119 -0.84 -8.67 -22.97
C LEU A 119 0.16 -9.26 -23.96
N ALA A 120 0.95 -10.25 -23.53
CA ALA A 120 1.89 -10.99 -24.37
C ALA A 120 1.25 -11.76 -25.54
N SER A 121 -0.06 -12.03 -25.46
CA SER A 121 -0.80 -12.71 -26.52
C SER A 121 -1.27 -11.80 -27.66
N ASP A 122 -1.09 -10.48 -27.52
CA ASP A 122 -1.40 -9.50 -28.55
C ASP A 122 -0.12 -9.05 -29.25
N ASP A 123 -0.04 -9.28 -30.57
CA ASP A 123 1.11 -8.92 -31.41
C ASP A 123 1.41 -7.40 -31.41
N HIS A 124 0.47 -6.56 -30.97
CA HIS A 124 0.64 -5.11 -30.91
C HIS A 124 1.22 -4.62 -29.58
N TRP A 125 1.35 -5.48 -28.57
CA TRP A 125 1.99 -5.11 -27.32
C TRP A 125 3.50 -5.37 -27.40
N ILE A 126 4.27 -4.29 -27.33
CA ILE A 126 5.72 -4.35 -27.16
C ILE A 126 6.00 -3.91 -25.72
N PRO A 127 6.59 -4.78 -24.87
CA PRO A 127 6.96 -4.40 -23.52
C PRO A 127 7.86 -3.17 -23.54
N ASP A 128 7.39 -2.09 -22.91
CA ASP A 128 8.19 -0.87 -22.79
C ASP A 128 9.44 -1.15 -21.95
N ARG A 129 10.62 -0.96 -22.56
CA ARG A 129 11.95 -1.11 -21.96
C ARG A 129 12.56 0.22 -21.50
N ASN A 130 11.84 1.33 -21.65
CA ASN A 130 12.33 2.67 -21.37
C ASN A 130 13.07 2.75 -20.03
N ILE A 131 14.34 3.18 -20.11
CA ILE A 131 15.19 3.38 -18.95
C ILE A 131 14.70 4.62 -18.20
N THR A 132 13.75 4.41 -17.29
CA THR A 132 13.21 5.48 -16.46
C THR A 132 14.08 5.67 -15.23
N ALA A 133 14.57 6.90 -15.02
CA ALA A 133 15.32 7.27 -13.82
C ALA A 133 14.55 6.83 -12.56
N PRO A 134 15.20 6.21 -11.55
CA PRO A 134 14.53 5.66 -10.37
C PRO A 134 13.52 6.61 -9.72
N GLU A 135 13.89 7.89 -9.60
CA GLU A 135 13.05 8.93 -9.03
C GLU A 135 11.76 9.27 -9.80
N ARG A 136 11.62 8.81 -11.05
CA ARG A 136 10.43 9.03 -11.89
C ARG A 136 9.53 7.80 -12.02
N ARG A 137 9.98 6.62 -11.60
CA ARG A 137 9.27 5.36 -11.83
C ARG A 137 7.91 5.33 -11.13
N GLN A 138 7.84 5.78 -9.88
CA GLN A 138 6.56 5.87 -9.18
C GLN A 138 5.60 6.85 -9.86
N ALA A 139 6.07 8.06 -10.19
CA ALA A 139 5.25 9.07 -10.87
C ALA A 139 4.65 8.55 -12.19
N ARG A 140 5.44 7.81 -12.97
CA ARG A 140 5.00 7.14 -14.20
C ARG A 140 3.86 6.15 -13.94
N ILE A 141 3.93 5.33 -12.87
CA ILE A 141 2.83 4.45 -12.47
C ILE A 141 1.56 5.26 -12.16
N LEU A 142 1.66 6.34 -11.39
CA LEU A 142 0.51 7.16 -11.02
C LEU A 142 -0.14 7.83 -12.26
N GLU A 143 0.67 8.33 -13.18
CA GLU A 143 0.23 8.89 -14.46
C GLU A 143 -0.43 7.83 -15.34
N GLY A 144 0.13 6.62 -15.39
CA GLY A 144 -0.43 5.48 -16.10
C GLY A 144 -1.81 5.09 -15.58
N ILE A 145 -1.97 5.01 -14.26
CA ILE A 145 -3.25 4.72 -13.60
C ILE A 145 -4.27 5.85 -13.86
N LEU A 146 -3.87 7.11 -13.75
CA LEU A 146 -4.75 8.25 -14.07
C LEU A 146 -5.22 8.19 -15.52
N GLY A 147 -4.31 7.86 -16.45
CA GLY A 147 -4.62 7.67 -17.86
C GLY A 147 -5.62 6.52 -18.07
N LEU A 148 -5.42 5.39 -17.39
CA LEU A 148 -6.34 4.25 -17.43
C LEU A 148 -7.74 4.64 -16.93
N LEU A 149 -7.84 5.26 -15.75
CA LEU A 149 -9.12 5.71 -15.19
C LEU A 149 -9.81 6.71 -16.10
N GLY A 150 -9.05 7.61 -16.74
CA GLY A 150 -9.56 8.54 -17.74
C GLY A 150 -10.19 7.83 -18.94
N ARG A 151 -9.50 6.83 -19.51
CA ARG A 151 -9.98 6.06 -20.67
C ARG A 151 -11.13 5.12 -20.35
N LEU A 152 -11.22 4.62 -19.11
CA LEU A 152 -12.43 3.95 -18.63
C LEU A 152 -13.59 4.94 -18.53
N GLY A 153 -13.31 6.16 -18.06
CA GLY A 153 -14.24 7.29 -17.95
C GLY A 153 -14.88 7.75 -19.27
N GLU A 154 -14.20 7.55 -20.41
CA GLU A 154 -14.70 7.91 -21.74
C GLU A 154 -15.99 7.15 -22.11
N GLU A 155 -16.10 5.88 -21.71
CA GLU A 155 -17.30 5.08 -21.95
C GLU A 155 -18.38 5.37 -20.92
N ARG A 156 -18.02 5.27 -19.64
CA ARG A 156 -18.92 5.49 -18.50
C ARG A 156 -18.15 6.19 -17.39
N PRO A 157 -18.77 7.12 -16.64
CA PRO A 157 -18.11 7.74 -15.50
C PRO A 157 -17.60 6.67 -14.53
N VAL A 158 -16.41 6.88 -13.97
CA VAL A 158 -15.79 5.94 -13.04
C VAL A 158 -15.97 6.46 -11.60
N VAL A 159 -16.39 5.58 -10.70
CA VAL A 159 -16.43 5.82 -9.26
C VAL A 159 -15.42 4.89 -8.60
N LEU A 160 -14.30 5.45 -8.16
CA LEU A 160 -13.28 4.74 -7.39
C LEU A 160 -13.58 4.87 -5.90
N VAL A 161 -14.00 3.78 -5.26
CA VAL A 161 -14.31 3.68 -3.84
C VAL A 161 -13.17 2.96 -3.12
N LEU A 162 -12.49 3.68 -2.22
CA LEU A 162 -11.41 3.14 -1.40
C LEU A 162 -11.79 3.26 0.07
N GLU A 163 -12.07 2.13 0.69
CA GLU A 163 -12.45 2.07 2.10
C GLU A 163 -11.25 1.99 3.03
N ASP A 164 -11.39 2.58 4.20
CA ASP A 164 -10.43 2.52 5.29
C ASP A 164 -9.01 3.00 4.92
N MET A 165 -8.92 4.14 4.22
CA MET A 165 -7.64 4.72 3.76
C MET A 165 -6.63 5.03 4.88
N HIS A 166 -7.05 5.05 6.14
CA HIS A 166 -6.16 5.10 7.28
C HIS A 166 -5.33 3.81 7.47
N GLN A 167 -5.76 2.68 6.91
CA GLN A 167 -5.03 1.40 6.89
C GLN A 167 -4.25 1.17 5.59
N ALA A 168 -4.48 1.97 4.55
CA ALA A 168 -3.90 1.75 3.22
C ALA A 168 -2.38 1.85 3.23
N ASP A 169 -1.74 1.10 2.33
CA ASP A 169 -0.31 1.18 2.04
C ASP A 169 0.11 2.58 1.56
N ALA A 170 1.40 2.90 1.65
CA ALA A 170 1.89 4.23 1.38
C ALA A 170 1.74 4.62 -0.10
N ALA A 171 1.92 3.68 -1.03
CA ALA A 171 1.74 3.86 -2.45
C ALA A 171 0.28 4.16 -2.83
N THR A 172 -0.69 3.46 -2.25
CA THR A 172 -2.12 3.76 -2.45
C THR A 172 -2.47 5.15 -1.93
N ARG A 173 -1.98 5.54 -0.74
CA ARG A 173 -2.20 6.91 -0.22
C ARG A 173 -1.59 7.97 -1.15
N ALA A 174 -0.36 7.75 -1.63
CA ALA A 174 0.31 8.64 -2.59
C ALA A 174 -0.48 8.76 -3.91
N LEU A 175 -1.00 7.65 -4.44
CA LEU A 175 -1.85 7.65 -5.61
C LEU A 175 -3.13 8.47 -5.41
N VAL A 176 -3.85 8.27 -4.29
CA VAL A 176 -5.06 9.04 -4.01
C VAL A 176 -4.73 10.53 -3.90
N THR A 177 -3.67 10.89 -3.18
CA THR A 177 -3.19 12.28 -3.10
C THR A 177 -2.84 12.84 -4.49
N PHE A 178 -2.22 12.04 -5.37
CA PHE A 178 -1.92 12.44 -6.75
C PHE A 178 -3.20 12.64 -7.58
N LEU A 179 -4.12 11.66 -7.61
CA LEU A 179 -5.35 11.71 -8.41
C LEU A 179 -6.22 12.91 -8.03
N THR A 180 -6.37 13.18 -6.73
CA THR A 180 -7.17 14.31 -6.21
C THR A 180 -6.59 15.67 -6.62
N ARG A 181 -5.28 15.76 -6.82
CA ARG A 181 -4.59 17.00 -7.22
C ARG A 181 -4.46 17.19 -8.73
N ILE A 182 -4.30 16.10 -9.48
CA ILE A 182 -3.92 16.13 -10.90
C ILE A 182 -5.09 15.88 -11.85
N ALA A 183 -6.05 15.01 -11.51
CA ALA A 183 -7.23 14.82 -12.35
C ALA A 183 -7.93 16.18 -12.58
N ARG A 184 -8.53 16.45 -13.75
CA ARG A 184 -9.27 17.69 -14.00
C ARG A 184 -10.54 17.42 -14.79
N ALA A 185 -10.36 17.04 -16.05
CA ALA A 185 -11.43 16.87 -17.03
C ALA A 185 -11.90 15.40 -17.17
N GLN A 186 -11.39 14.50 -16.33
CA GLN A 186 -11.81 13.09 -16.33
C GLN A 186 -13.19 12.94 -15.70
N ARG A 187 -14.00 12.01 -16.25
CA ARG A 187 -15.27 11.57 -15.66
C ARG A 187 -15.02 10.62 -14.49
N LEU A 188 -14.41 11.14 -13.43
CA LEU A 188 -13.91 10.37 -12.29
C LEU A 188 -14.40 10.95 -10.95
N ALA A 189 -15.08 10.12 -10.16
CA ALA A 189 -15.37 10.37 -8.75
C ALA A 189 -14.48 9.48 -7.89
N ILE A 190 -13.82 10.07 -6.90
CA ILE A 190 -13.00 9.34 -5.91
C ILE A 190 -13.72 9.45 -4.57
N ILE A 191 -14.08 8.31 -3.99
CA ILE A 191 -14.69 8.21 -2.66
C ILE A 191 -13.68 7.50 -1.77
N ALA A 192 -13.18 8.19 -0.75
CA ALA A 192 -12.26 7.60 0.23
C ALA A 192 -12.87 7.64 1.62
N SER A 193 -12.91 6.52 2.33
CA SER A 193 -13.39 6.47 3.71
C SER A 193 -12.25 6.34 4.71
N PHE A 194 -12.45 6.83 5.93
CA PHE A 194 -11.51 6.61 7.03
C PHE A 194 -12.18 6.75 8.40
N GLU A 195 -11.54 6.19 9.43
CA GLU A 195 -11.94 6.31 10.82
C GLU A 195 -11.25 7.51 11.50
N PRO A 196 -11.99 8.59 11.86
CA PRO A 196 -11.38 9.80 12.44
C PRO A 196 -10.65 9.53 13.77
N ASP A 197 -11.17 8.61 14.57
CA ASP A 197 -10.67 8.34 15.92
C ASP A 197 -9.32 7.61 15.93
N VAL A 198 -8.98 6.91 14.83
CA VAL A 198 -7.70 6.21 14.65
C VAL A 198 -6.62 7.15 14.11
N VAL A 199 -7.01 8.21 13.39
CA VAL A 199 -6.08 9.14 12.73
C VAL A 199 -5.62 10.21 13.72
N GLY A 200 -4.69 9.81 14.59
CA GLY A 200 -4.04 10.69 15.57
C GLY A 200 -2.92 11.57 15.01
N ARG A 201 -2.27 12.34 15.89
CA ARG A 201 -1.05 13.10 15.54
C ARG A 201 0.06 12.14 15.12
N GLY A 202 0.64 12.37 13.95
CA GLY A 202 1.72 11.56 13.40
C GLY A 202 1.26 10.41 12.51
N HIS A 203 -0.05 10.18 12.37
CA HIS A 203 -0.56 9.20 11.42
C HIS A 203 -0.31 9.69 9.97
N PRO A 204 0.30 8.88 9.06
CA PRO A 204 0.65 9.31 7.70
C PRO A 204 -0.54 9.88 6.90
N TRP A 205 -1.70 9.24 7.00
CA TRP A 205 -2.93 9.70 6.33
C TRP A 205 -3.33 11.15 6.69
N LEU A 206 -2.93 11.67 7.86
CA LEU A 206 -3.21 13.06 8.23
C LEU A 206 -2.43 14.05 7.35
N GLU A 207 -1.21 13.71 6.93
CA GLU A 207 -0.41 14.51 6.00
C GLU A 207 -1.00 14.47 4.59
N ASP A 208 -1.38 13.29 4.12
CA ASP A 208 -2.06 13.08 2.85
C ASP A 208 -3.36 13.90 2.78
N LEU A 209 -4.19 13.79 3.80
CA LEU A 209 -5.43 14.55 3.91
C LEU A 209 -5.20 16.08 3.86
N ARG A 210 -4.16 16.59 4.52
CA ARG A 210 -3.78 18.02 4.42
C ARG A 210 -3.38 18.40 2.99
N ALA A 211 -2.62 17.54 2.30
CA ALA A 211 -2.24 17.75 0.90
C ALA A 211 -3.45 17.71 -0.05
N ILE A 212 -4.46 16.89 0.26
CA ILE A 212 -5.73 16.81 -0.47
C ILE A 212 -6.56 18.09 -0.23
N TRP A 213 -6.76 18.50 1.03
CA TRP A 213 -7.56 19.69 1.36
C TRP A 213 -6.94 21.01 0.89
N SER A 214 -5.61 21.11 0.88
CA SER A 214 -4.88 22.26 0.32
C SER A 214 -4.71 22.20 -1.21
N GLY A 215 -5.28 21.17 -1.85
CA GLY A 215 -5.25 21.02 -3.30
C GLY A 215 -6.08 22.08 -4.03
N PRO A 216 -5.97 22.13 -5.37
CA PRO A 216 -6.71 23.09 -6.20
C PRO A 216 -8.23 22.89 -6.16
N ARG A 217 -8.69 21.73 -5.71
CA ARG A 217 -10.11 21.39 -5.57
C ARG A 217 -10.32 20.82 -4.18
N THR A 218 -11.09 21.53 -3.37
CA THR A 218 -11.44 21.06 -2.03
C THR A 218 -12.35 19.84 -2.14
N PRO A 219 -12.03 18.72 -1.46
CA PRO A 219 -12.90 17.56 -1.43
C PRO A 219 -14.18 17.83 -0.63
N GLU A 220 -15.26 17.11 -0.97
CA GLU A 220 -16.49 17.09 -0.19
C GLU A 220 -16.30 16.19 1.04
N ARG A 221 -16.46 16.70 2.27
CA ARG A 221 -16.34 15.89 3.49
C ARG A 221 -17.70 15.48 4.03
N ILE A 222 -18.04 14.19 4.00
CA ILE A 222 -19.26 13.64 4.59
C ILE A 222 -18.92 12.99 5.93
N ASP A 223 -19.40 13.57 7.02
CA ASP A 223 -19.31 12.99 8.36
C ASP A 223 -20.57 12.17 8.65
N LEU A 224 -20.40 10.90 8.98
CA LEU A 224 -21.50 10.01 9.34
C LEU A 224 -21.79 10.13 10.84
N GLU A 225 -22.96 10.65 11.18
CA GLU A 225 -23.42 10.81 12.57
C GLU A 225 -24.05 9.54 13.15
N PRO A 226 -24.15 9.36 14.48
CA PRO A 226 -24.90 8.24 15.05
C PRO A 226 -26.38 8.23 14.63
N LEU A 227 -27.01 7.06 14.63
CA LEU A 227 -28.45 6.96 14.35
C LEU A 227 -29.25 7.63 15.45
N ASP A 228 -30.29 8.35 15.05
CA ASP A 228 -31.24 8.91 16.00
C ASP A 228 -32.17 7.82 16.59
N ARG A 229 -33.03 8.24 17.52
CA ARG A 229 -33.93 7.33 18.22
C ARG A 229 -34.95 6.66 17.29
N ASP A 230 -35.45 7.35 16.28
CA ASP A 230 -36.46 6.84 15.37
C ASP A 230 -35.81 5.87 14.37
N GLU A 231 -34.61 6.21 13.89
CA GLU A 231 -33.76 5.33 13.09
C GLU A 231 -33.38 4.06 13.85
N LEU A 232 -33.02 4.16 15.13
CA LEU A 232 -32.78 2.99 15.99
C LEU A 232 -34.04 2.12 16.17
N ALA A 233 -35.23 2.71 16.26
CA ALA A 233 -36.47 1.95 16.34
C ALA A 233 -36.68 1.12 15.07
N ILE A 234 -36.41 1.70 13.90
CA ILE A 234 -36.46 1.01 12.59
C ILE A 234 -35.39 -0.09 12.53
N LEU A 235 -34.19 0.15 13.07
CA LEU A 235 -33.12 -0.85 13.13
C LEU A 235 -33.54 -2.06 13.95
N ILE A 236 -34.09 -1.84 15.14
CA ILE A 236 -34.57 -2.91 16.03
C ILE A 236 -35.70 -3.69 15.34
N GLU A 237 -36.67 -3.01 14.73
CA GLU A 237 -37.76 -3.65 14.00
C GLU A 237 -37.25 -4.50 12.82
N GLY A 238 -36.24 -4.03 12.10
CA GLY A 238 -35.62 -4.75 10.99
C GLY A 238 -34.80 -5.99 11.41
N ILE A 239 -34.37 -6.07 12.67
CA ILE A 239 -33.61 -7.19 13.23
C ILE A 239 -34.53 -8.20 13.91
N GLU A 240 -35.41 -7.72 14.78
CA GLU A 240 -36.30 -8.57 15.60
C GLU A 240 -37.59 -8.95 14.88
N GLY A 241 -37.96 -8.23 13.81
CA GLY A 241 -39.21 -8.45 13.06
C GLY A 241 -40.46 -7.89 13.72
N GLU A 242 -40.32 -7.26 14.89
CA GLU A 242 -41.40 -6.60 15.63
C GLU A 242 -40.96 -5.22 16.15
N ARG A 243 -41.93 -4.32 16.36
CA ARG A 243 -41.65 -3.00 16.94
C ARG A 243 -41.05 -3.13 18.34
N ALA A 244 -40.02 -2.34 18.60
CA ALA A 244 -39.37 -2.29 19.91
C ALA A 244 -40.34 -1.81 21.00
N SER A 245 -40.35 -2.48 22.15
CA SER A 245 -40.95 -1.91 23.36
C SER A 245 -40.20 -0.63 23.75
N ALA A 246 -40.88 0.31 24.43
CA ALA A 246 -40.26 1.56 24.89
C ALA A 246 -39.01 1.31 25.75
N SER A 247 -39.03 0.29 26.61
CA SER A 247 -37.90 -0.12 27.44
C SER A 247 -36.72 -0.67 26.63
N ARG A 248 -36.98 -1.42 25.56
CA ARG A 248 -35.96 -1.96 24.65
C ARG A 248 -35.30 -0.84 23.87
N LEU A 249 -36.10 0.07 23.30
CA LEU A 249 -35.58 1.22 22.57
C LEU A 249 -34.74 2.13 23.46
N LEU A 250 -35.20 2.42 24.69
CA LEU A 250 -34.44 3.22 25.66
C LEU A 250 -33.07 2.58 25.96
N LEU A 251 -33.06 1.29 26.30
CA LEU A 251 -31.81 0.56 26.58
C LEU A 251 -30.84 0.62 25.39
N VAL A 252 -31.31 0.31 24.18
CA VAL A 252 -30.46 0.33 22.99
C VAL A 252 -29.96 1.74 22.69
N THR A 253 -30.81 2.77 22.83
CA THR A 253 -30.42 4.17 22.61
C THR A 253 -29.32 4.59 23.58
N GLU A 254 -29.51 4.37 24.89
CA GLU A 254 -28.55 4.77 25.92
C GLU A 254 -27.22 4.00 25.82
N ARG A 255 -27.29 2.69 25.49
CA ARG A 255 -26.11 1.82 25.52
C ARG A 255 -25.32 1.80 24.22
N SER A 256 -25.98 2.02 23.07
CA SER A 256 -25.29 2.11 21.78
C SER A 256 -24.82 3.52 21.44
N GLY A 257 -25.43 4.54 22.04
CA GLY A 257 -25.20 5.94 21.65
C GLY A 257 -25.56 6.21 20.17
N GLY A 258 -26.43 5.40 19.58
CA GLY A 258 -26.77 5.49 18.15
C GLY A 258 -25.83 4.73 17.22
N LEU A 259 -24.80 4.03 17.73
CA LEU A 259 -23.88 3.25 16.90
C LEU A 259 -24.54 1.94 16.45
N PRO A 260 -24.76 1.71 15.13
CA PRO A 260 -25.47 0.54 14.63
C PRO A 260 -24.86 -0.79 15.09
N LEU A 261 -23.53 -0.94 15.00
CA LEU A 261 -22.86 -2.19 15.39
C LEU A 261 -23.07 -2.52 16.87
N VAL A 262 -23.00 -1.50 17.75
CA VAL A 262 -23.19 -1.69 19.19
C VAL A 262 -24.66 -2.06 19.47
N ALA A 263 -25.60 -1.42 18.78
CA ALA A 263 -27.02 -1.77 18.88
C ALA A 263 -27.31 -3.22 18.44
N GLU A 264 -26.72 -3.66 17.32
CA GLU A 264 -26.82 -5.04 16.82
C GLU A 264 -26.26 -6.05 17.82
N GLU A 265 -25.06 -5.79 18.36
CA GLU A 265 -24.42 -6.67 19.35
C GLU A 265 -25.17 -6.71 20.69
N LEU A 266 -25.76 -5.59 21.13
CA LEU A 266 -26.63 -5.54 22.31
C LEU A 266 -27.89 -6.41 22.14
N LEU A 267 -28.54 -6.34 20.97
CA LEU A 267 -29.71 -7.17 20.65
C LEU A 267 -29.32 -8.66 20.57
N ALA A 268 -28.18 -8.97 19.97
CA ALA A 268 -27.63 -10.32 19.93
C ALA A 268 -27.35 -10.86 21.34
N ALA A 269 -26.63 -10.10 22.17
CA ALA A 269 -26.32 -10.46 23.55
C ALA A 269 -27.58 -10.69 24.37
N ARG A 270 -28.63 -9.87 24.18
CA ARG A 270 -29.90 -10.04 24.90
C ARG A 270 -30.62 -11.35 24.55
N ARG A 271 -30.57 -11.79 23.29
CA ARG A 271 -31.16 -13.06 22.85
C ARG A 271 -30.42 -14.26 23.42
N GLU A 272 -29.09 -14.16 23.48
CA GLU A 272 -28.21 -15.26 23.87
C GLU A 272 -27.97 -15.35 25.39
N LEU A 273 -28.02 -14.21 26.09
CA LEU A 273 -27.69 -14.06 27.51
C LEU A 273 -28.86 -13.42 28.29
N PRO A 274 -30.07 -14.02 28.29
CA PRO A 274 -31.28 -13.38 28.82
C PRO A 274 -31.23 -13.04 30.32
N SER A 275 -30.38 -13.72 31.08
CA SER A 275 -30.21 -13.53 32.53
C SER A 275 -29.01 -12.65 32.91
N SER A 276 -28.28 -12.09 31.93
CA SER A 276 -27.06 -11.31 32.19
C SER A 276 -27.32 -9.80 32.20
N SER A 277 -26.57 -9.07 33.02
CA SER A 277 -26.56 -7.61 32.99
C SER A 277 -25.82 -7.11 31.75
N LEU A 278 -26.51 -6.44 30.83
CA LEU A 278 -25.94 -5.88 29.58
C LEU A 278 -25.34 -4.47 29.80
N THR A 279 -24.74 -4.26 30.96
CA THR A 279 -24.16 -2.97 31.40
C THR A 279 -22.68 -2.83 31.07
N GLY A 280 -22.08 -3.85 30.46
CA GLY A 280 -20.66 -3.85 30.08
C GLY A 280 -20.34 -3.03 28.83
N SER A 281 -19.06 -2.87 28.54
CA SER A 281 -18.56 -2.26 27.30
C SER A 281 -18.91 -3.10 26.06
N PHE A 282 -18.70 -2.55 24.87
CA PHE A 282 -18.83 -3.32 23.63
C PHE A 282 -17.95 -4.58 23.63
N ASP A 283 -16.70 -4.45 24.06
CA ASP A 283 -15.76 -5.57 24.10
C ASP A 283 -16.23 -6.65 25.09
N GLU A 284 -16.73 -6.26 26.26
CA GLU A 284 -17.28 -7.18 27.25
C GLU A 284 -18.52 -7.92 26.72
N LEU A 285 -19.38 -7.26 25.93
CA LEU A 285 -20.54 -7.89 25.30
C LEU A 285 -20.10 -8.96 24.29
N VAL A 286 -19.15 -8.64 23.41
CA VAL A 286 -18.63 -9.58 22.41
C VAL A 286 -17.96 -10.77 23.11
N VAL A 287 -17.14 -10.52 24.13
CA VAL A 287 -16.46 -11.57 24.91
C VAL A 287 -17.47 -12.45 25.64
N ALA A 288 -18.50 -11.87 26.26
CA ALA A 288 -19.55 -12.63 26.94
C ALA A 288 -20.30 -13.55 25.96
N ARG A 289 -20.67 -13.05 24.78
CA ARG A 289 -21.29 -13.88 23.72
C ARG A 289 -20.36 -14.96 23.20
N MET A 290 -19.07 -14.68 23.10
CA MET A 290 -18.04 -15.65 22.68
C MET A 290 -17.80 -16.73 23.75
N SER A 291 -17.99 -16.40 25.03
CA SER A 291 -17.74 -17.32 26.16
C SER A 291 -18.67 -18.54 26.17
N ILE A 292 -19.91 -18.39 25.69
CA ILE A 292 -20.91 -19.47 25.64
C ILE A 292 -20.78 -20.37 24.41
N ARG A 293 -19.88 -20.05 23.48
CA ARG A 293 -19.64 -20.84 22.26
C ARG A 293 -18.86 -22.12 22.54
N SER A 294 -18.79 -23.03 21.57
CA SER A 294 -17.90 -24.19 21.66
C SER A 294 -16.42 -23.79 21.75
N SER A 295 -15.56 -24.75 22.11
CA SER A 295 -14.11 -24.51 22.14
C SER A 295 -13.52 -24.29 20.75
N GLU A 296 -14.14 -24.88 19.74
CA GLU A 296 -13.80 -24.87 18.32
C GLU A 296 -14.14 -23.51 17.72
N CYS A 297 -15.33 -22.98 18.00
CA CYS A 297 -15.74 -21.64 17.59
C CYS A 297 -14.82 -20.57 18.20
N ARG A 298 -14.57 -20.65 19.52
CA ARG A 298 -13.61 -19.75 20.18
C ARG A 298 -12.21 -19.87 19.60
N ARG A 299 -11.78 -21.07 19.21
CA ARG A 299 -10.48 -21.31 18.58
C ARG A 299 -10.40 -20.60 17.22
N VAL A 300 -11.35 -20.83 16.32
CA VAL A 300 -11.39 -20.20 14.98
C VAL A 300 -11.39 -18.68 15.11
N ALA A 301 -12.26 -18.13 15.95
CA ALA A 301 -12.34 -16.70 16.14
C ALA A 301 -11.03 -16.11 16.68
N ARG A 302 -10.35 -16.79 17.62
CA ARG A 302 -9.06 -16.31 18.15
C ARG A 302 -7.93 -16.38 17.12
N LEU A 303 -7.85 -17.44 16.31
CA LEU A 303 -6.87 -17.56 15.22
C LEU A 303 -6.99 -16.41 14.20
N LEU A 304 -8.23 -15.98 13.91
CA LEU A 304 -8.50 -14.91 12.96
C LEU A 304 -8.45 -13.50 13.57
N SER A 305 -8.65 -13.36 14.88
CA SER A 305 -8.88 -12.06 15.57
C SER A 305 -7.81 -10.98 15.33
N LEU A 306 -6.60 -11.40 14.97
CA LEU A 306 -5.43 -10.55 14.76
C LEU A 306 -4.99 -10.46 13.30
N ALA A 307 -5.67 -11.15 12.38
CA ALA A 307 -5.29 -11.21 10.96
C ALA A 307 -5.37 -9.85 10.27
N GLY A 308 -6.36 -9.03 10.65
CA GLY A 308 -6.51 -7.67 10.11
C GLY A 308 -6.99 -7.59 8.66
N ARG A 309 -7.37 -8.73 8.07
CA ARG A 309 -7.81 -8.90 6.68
C ARG A 309 -8.61 -10.19 6.48
N PRO A 310 -9.30 -10.38 5.34
CA PRO A 310 -9.89 -11.65 4.96
C PRO A 310 -8.81 -12.72 4.80
N ILE A 311 -9.12 -13.93 5.24
CA ILE A 311 -8.23 -15.08 5.26
C ILE A 311 -8.82 -16.19 4.38
N GLU A 312 -8.00 -16.78 3.51
CA GLU A 312 -8.42 -17.95 2.75
C GLU A 312 -8.51 -19.19 3.66
N PRO A 313 -9.41 -20.16 3.37
CA PRO A 313 -9.51 -21.38 4.15
C PRO A 313 -8.17 -22.13 4.31
N PHE A 314 -7.32 -22.14 3.28
CA PHE A 314 -6.00 -22.77 3.34
C PHE A 314 -5.05 -22.06 4.32
N ASP A 315 -5.04 -20.73 4.32
CA ASP A 315 -4.26 -19.94 5.26
C ASP A 315 -4.74 -20.18 6.70
N LEU A 316 -6.06 -20.29 6.94
CA LEU A 316 -6.59 -20.62 8.27
C LEU A 316 -6.07 -21.98 8.77
N VAL A 317 -5.95 -22.98 7.89
CA VAL A 317 -5.34 -24.28 8.22
C VAL A 317 -3.87 -24.10 8.57
N ALA A 318 -3.11 -23.34 7.78
CA ALA A 318 -1.69 -23.08 8.03
C ALA A 318 -1.46 -22.34 9.36
N VAL A 319 -2.27 -21.32 9.67
CA VAL A 319 -2.28 -20.60 10.94
C VAL A 319 -2.62 -21.55 12.10
N GLY A 320 -3.64 -22.39 11.94
CA GLY A 320 -4.02 -23.40 12.93
C GLY A 320 -2.88 -24.38 13.24
N ALA A 321 -2.24 -24.92 12.22
CA ALA A 321 -1.12 -25.85 12.34
C ALA A 321 0.11 -25.20 12.99
N ALA A 322 0.44 -23.96 12.60
CA ALA A 322 1.54 -23.20 13.17
C ALA A 322 1.32 -22.92 14.66
N TYR A 323 0.08 -22.55 15.04
CA TYR A 323 -0.28 -22.36 16.44
C TYR A 323 -0.10 -23.63 17.25
N GLU A 324 -0.56 -24.78 16.74
CA GLU A 324 -0.47 -26.07 17.42
C GLU A 324 0.98 -26.55 17.59
N ALA A 325 1.83 -26.37 16.59
CA ALA A 325 3.25 -26.74 16.66
C ALA A 325 3.97 -26.02 17.82
N GLY A 326 3.53 -24.81 18.18
CA GLY A 326 4.04 -24.04 19.30
C GLY A 326 3.52 -24.48 20.69
N THR A 327 2.62 -25.48 20.77
CA THR A 327 2.05 -25.91 22.05
C THR A 327 2.21 -27.42 22.31
N ARG A 328 2.30 -27.78 23.59
CA ARG A 328 2.26 -29.20 24.03
C ARG A 328 0.82 -29.71 24.22
N ARG A 329 -0.19 -28.85 24.08
CA ARG A 329 -1.60 -29.23 24.23
C ARG A 329 -2.13 -29.62 22.85
N ALA A 330 -2.78 -30.77 22.78
CA ALA A 330 -3.53 -31.13 21.59
C ALA A 330 -4.61 -30.08 21.33
N ALA A 331 -4.92 -29.86 20.05
CA ALA A 331 -6.07 -29.05 19.68
C ALA A 331 -7.34 -29.54 20.40
N PRO A 332 -8.27 -28.64 20.78
CA PRO A 332 -9.58 -29.06 21.26
C PRO A 332 -10.19 -29.97 20.20
N ARG A 333 -10.45 -31.22 20.56
CA ARG A 333 -11.16 -32.18 19.70
C ARG A 333 -12.62 -32.17 20.09
N SER A 334 -13.51 -32.21 19.11
CA SER A 334 -14.95 -32.30 19.35
C SER A 334 -15.29 -33.37 20.39
N SER A 335 -16.00 -32.97 21.45
CA SER A 335 -16.66 -33.88 22.39
C SER A 335 -18.02 -34.35 21.89
N SER A 336 -18.45 -33.94 20.69
CA SER A 336 -19.81 -34.09 20.18
C SER A 336 -19.82 -34.69 18.77
N GLY A 337 -19.77 -36.03 18.72
CA GLY A 337 -20.10 -36.87 17.55
C GLY A 337 -19.13 -36.81 16.35
N PRO A 338 -19.30 -37.73 15.36
CA PRO A 338 -18.54 -37.71 14.12
C PRO A 338 -18.94 -36.50 13.27
N ARG A 339 -17.97 -35.66 12.90
CA ARG A 339 -18.15 -34.50 12.01
C ARG A 339 -17.35 -34.73 10.73
N HIS A 340 -17.80 -34.17 9.63
CA HIS A 340 -17.12 -34.26 8.33
C HIS A 340 -16.44 -32.91 8.05
N GLY A 341 -15.16 -32.94 7.69
CA GLY A 341 -14.52 -31.77 7.08
C GLY A 341 -15.06 -31.53 5.65
N ASP A 342 -14.68 -30.42 5.04
CA ASP A 342 -15.10 -30.04 3.68
C ASP A 342 -14.00 -30.29 2.62
N GLY A 343 -12.93 -31.00 3.00
CA GLY A 343 -11.78 -31.31 2.15
C GLY A 343 -10.64 -30.29 2.26
N VAL A 344 -10.90 -29.09 2.77
CA VAL A 344 -9.88 -28.07 3.08
C VAL A 344 -9.74 -27.91 4.58
N LEU A 345 -10.84 -27.58 5.26
CA LEU A 345 -10.89 -27.46 6.71
C LEU A 345 -11.10 -28.84 7.34
N ASP A 346 -10.35 -29.10 8.42
CA ASP A 346 -10.64 -30.25 9.26
C ASP A 346 -12.02 -30.10 9.94
N ALA A 347 -12.52 -31.21 10.49
CA ALA A 347 -13.86 -31.26 11.05
C ALA A 347 -14.07 -30.33 12.27
N ASP A 348 -12.99 -29.99 13.00
CA ASP A 348 -13.07 -29.11 14.18
C ASP A 348 -13.07 -27.64 13.74
N LEU A 349 -12.21 -27.25 12.79
CA LEU A 349 -12.18 -25.91 12.20
C LEU A 349 -13.47 -25.57 11.47
N ARG A 350 -14.00 -26.48 10.62
CA ARG A 350 -15.27 -26.28 9.91
C ARG A 350 -16.43 -26.04 10.88
N ALA A 351 -16.53 -26.88 11.91
CA ALA A 351 -17.63 -26.75 12.88
C ALA A 351 -17.50 -25.48 13.74
N GLY A 352 -16.27 -25.09 14.11
CA GLY A 352 -16.03 -23.82 14.79
C GLY A 352 -16.41 -22.62 13.91
N LEU A 353 -16.10 -22.68 12.62
CA LEU A 353 -16.45 -21.67 11.64
C LEU A 353 -17.98 -21.58 11.45
N ASP A 354 -18.67 -22.72 11.28
CA ASP A 354 -20.13 -22.77 11.14
C ASP A 354 -20.84 -22.14 12.33
N GLU A 355 -20.41 -22.47 13.55
CA GLU A 355 -20.98 -21.87 14.76
C GLU A 355 -20.63 -20.37 14.87
N ALA A 356 -19.45 -19.94 14.44
CA ALA A 356 -19.08 -18.52 14.42
C ALA A 356 -19.92 -17.71 13.42
N VAL A 357 -20.28 -18.32 12.28
CA VAL A 357 -21.18 -17.76 11.26
C VAL A 357 -22.62 -17.73 11.79
N GLU A 358 -23.12 -18.83 12.37
CA GLU A 358 -24.45 -18.88 13.00
C GLU A 358 -24.56 -17.90 14.19
N GLY A 359 -23.46 -17.68 14.90
CA GLY A 359 -23.32 -16.69 15.96
C GLY A 359 -23.16 -15.24 15.45
N GLY A 360 -23.08 -15.00 14.14
CA GLY A 360 -22.95 -13.65 13.59
C GLY A 360 -21.64 -12.93 13.90
N PHE A 361 -20.58 -13.66 14.26
CA PHE A 361 -19.24 -13.09 14.47
C PHE A 361 -18.46 -13.01 13.16
N ILE A 362 -18.57 -14.05 12.34
CA ILE A 362 -17.78 -14.27 11.12
C ILE A 362 -18.73 -14.38 9.92
N VAL A 363 -18.26 -13.98 8.75
CA VAL A 363 -18.91 -14.18 7.46
C VAL A 363 -17.99 -14.94 6.52
N GLU A 364 -18.58 -15.78 5.68
CA GLU A 364 -17.89 -16.51 4.61
C GLU A 364 -18.48 -16.03 3.27
N ALA A 365 -17.70 -15.28 2.51
CA ALA A 365 -18.15 -14.67 1.26
C ALA A 365 -17.00 -14.66 0.25
N GLY A 366 -17.28 -14.96 -1.02
CA GLY A 366 -16.26 -14.93 -2.09
C GLY A 366 -15.09 -15.90 -1.88
N GLY A 367 -15.27 -16.96 -1.08
CA GLY A 367 -14.22 -17.95 -0.78
C GLY A 367 -13.22 -17.52 0.30
N VAL A 368 -13.47 -16.40 0.99
CA VAL A 368 -12.65 -15.92 2.12
C VAL A 368 -13.47 -15.88 3.42
N ILE A 369 -12.75 -15.91 4.54
CA ILE A 369 -13.28 -15.88 5.90
C ILE A 369 -12.86 -14.57 6.56
N GLU A 370 -13.82 -13.83 7.10
CA GLU A 370 -13.55 -12.58 7.82
C GLU A 370 -14.55 -12.32 8.95
N PHE A 371 -14.20 -11.41 9.86
CA PHE A 371 -15.18 -10.95 10.84
C PHE A 371 -16.27 -10.13 10.15
N ARG A 372 -17.52 -10.31 10.59
CA ARG A 372 -18.64 -9.45 10.19
C ARG A 372 -18.33 -7.96 10.37
N HIS A 373 -17.54 -7.64 11.39
CA HIS A 373 -16.95 -6.32 11.57
C HIS A 373 -15.60 -6.42 12.30
N GLY A 374 -14.59 -5.68 11.85
CA GLY A 374 -13.24 -5.73 12.44
C GLY A 374 -13.18 -5.44 13.95
N SER A 375 -14.12 -4.63 14.47
CA SER A 375 -14.21 -4.38 15.93
C SER A 375 -14.58 -5.62 16.75
N ILE A 376 -15.32 -6.58 16.19
CA ILE A 376 -15.60 -7.87 16.85
C ILE A 376 -14.29 -8.65 17.00
N GLY A 377 -13.47 -8.72 15.93
CA GLY A 377 -12.15 -9.32 15.98
C GLY A 377 -11.24 -8.63 17.01
N ARG A 378 -11.22 -7.29 17.04
CA ARG A 378 -10.46 -6.51 18.05
C ARG A 378 -10.88 -6.84 19.48
N ALA A 379 -12.17 -6.90 19.77
CA ALA A 379 -12.69 -7.25 21.09
C ALA A 379 -12.21 -8.64 21.54
N ILE A 380 -12.29 -9.63 20.64
CA ILE A 380 -11.82 -11.00 20.91
C ILE A 380 -10.29 -11.04 21.11
N ALA A 381 -9.54 -10.26 20.32
CA ALA A 381 -8.09 -10.17 20.42
C ALA A 381 -7.62 -9.48 21.72
N GLN A 382 -8.43 -8.60 22.31
CA GLN A 382 -8.13 -7.93 23.57
C GLN A 382 -8.32 -8.84 24.79
N ASP A 383 -9.19 -9.86 24.69
CA ASP A 383 -9.37 -10.90 25.72
C ASP A 383 -8.20 -11.91 25.77
N LEU A 384 -7.32 -11.91 24.77
CA LEU A 384 -6.18 -12.81 24.74
C LEU A 384 -5.14 -12.42 25.81
N LEU A 385 -4.73 -13.40 26.62
CA LEU A 385 -3.58 -13.26 27.51
C LEU A 385 -2.32 -12.87 26.70
N PRO A 386 -1.40 -12.05 27.24
CA PRO A 386 -0.23 -11.57 26.50
C PRO A 386 0.59 -12.67 25.79
N ILE A 387 0.84 -13.79 26.49
CA ILE A 387 1.58 -14.94 25.92
C ILE A 387 0.77 -15.61 24.80
N ALA A 388 -0.55 -15.71 24.94
CA ALA A 388 -1.40 -16.26 23.89
C ALA A 388 -1.38 -15.32 22.67
N ARG A 389 -1.49 -14.00 22.88
CA ARG A 389 -1.47 -13.01 21.81
C ARG A 389 -0.19 -13.10 20.96
N ALA A 390 0.98 -13.17 21.60
CA ALA A 390 2.26 -13.34 20.89
C ALA A 390 2.28 -14.62 20.03
N ARG A 391 1.75 -15.73 20.53
CA ARG A 391 1.64 -17.00 19.76
C ARG A 391 0.68 -16.92 18.59
N HIS A 392 -0.44 -16.21 18.72
CA HIS A 392 -1.36 -16.00 17.61
C HIS A 392 -0.69 -15.16 16.51
N HIS A 393 0.09 -14.15 16.89
CA HIS A 393 0.90 -13.39 15.93
C HIS A 393 1.96 -14.27 15.25
N GLU A 394 2.69 -15.11 15.99
CA GLU A 394 3.63 -16.08 15.39
C GLU A 394 2.92 -17.01 14.40
N ALA A 395 1.76 -17.56 14.77
CA ALA A 395 0.97 -18.42 13.90
C ALA A 395 0.50 -17.71 12.62
N LEU A 396 0.05 -16.45 12.73
CA LEU A 396 -0.31 -15.61 11.58
C LEU A 396 0.90 -15.32 10.69
N ALA A 397 2.05 -15.00 11.28
CA ALA A 397 3.27 -14.74 10.53
C ALA A 397 3.73 -15.94 9.70
N VAL A 398 3.52 -17.16 10.20
CA VAL A 398 3.80 -18.40 9.46
C VAL A 398 2.73 -18.68 8.40
N GLY A 399 1.44 -18.55 8.76
CA GLY A 399 0.35 -18.91 7.88
C GLY A 399 0.09 -17.92 6.74
N MET A 400 0.56 -16.67 6.86
CA MET A 400 0.34 -15.59 5.89
C MET A 400 1.61 -15.22 5.10
N ALA A 401 2.49 -16.19 4.85
CA ALA A 401 3.83 -15.96 4.28
C ALA A 401 3.85 -15.16 2.96
N GLY A 402 2.74 -15.14 2.19
CA GLY A 402 2.61 -14.36 0.96
C GLY A 402 2.49 -12.84 1.14
N HIS A 403 2.54 -12.33 2.38
CA HIS A 403 2.36 -10.91 2.71
C HIS A 403 3.48 -10.37 3.60
N PRO A 404 4.66 -10.08 3.04
CA PRO A 404 5.87 -9.85 3.83
C PRO A 404 5.77 -8.69 4.82
N MET A 405 5.06 -7.61 4.47
CA MET A 405 4.87 -6.47 5.39
C MET A 405 3.99 -6.84 6.58
N ALA A 406 2.85 -7.50 6.34
CA ALA A 406 1.98 -8.00 7.41
C ALA A 406 2.71 -9.04 8.29
N VAL A 407 3.46 -9.93 7.67
CA VAL A 407 4.31 -10.92 8.34
C VAL A 407 5.37 -10.25 9.22
N ALA A 408 6.00 -9.18 8.76
CA ALA A 408 6.95 -8.42 9.58
C ALA A 408 6.30 -7.83 10.83
N GLY A 409 5.09 -7.25 10.68
CA GLY A 409 4.30 -6.74 11.80
C GLY A 409 3.91 -7.82 12.80
N HIS A 410 3.51 -9.00 12.32
CA HIS A 410 3.19 -10.14 13.17
C HIS A 410 4.42 -10.71 13.89
N TRP A 411 5.56 -10.88 13.24
CA TRP A 411 6.79 -11.29 13.91
C TRP A 411 7.23 -10.29 14.99
N LEU A 412 7.09 -8.99 14.72
CA LEU A 412 7.40 -7.95 15.70
C LEU A 412 6.47 -8.02 16.92
N ALA A 413 5.17 -8.22 16.69
CA ALA A 413 4.18 -8.40 17.75
C ALA A 413 4.34 -9.72 18.52
N ALA A 414 4.99 -10.72 17.92
CA ALA A 414 5.43 -11.96 18.56
C ALA A 414 6.80 -11.85 19.26
N HIS A 415 7.46 -10.69 19.17
CA HIS A 415 8.80 -10.41 19.69
C HIS A 415 9.94 -11.21 19.03
N ASP A 416 9.73 -11.79 17.84
CA ASP A 416 10.81 -12.34 17.01
C ASP A 416 11.35 -11.27 16.06
N VAL A 417 12.23 -10.42 16.59
CA VAL A 417 12.85 -9.32 15.85
C VAL A 417 13.68 -9.78 14.65
N ALA A 418 14.25 -10.99 14.72
CA ALA A 418 15.09 -11.53 13.65
C ALA A 418 14.24 -11.92 12.44
N SER A 419 13.11 -12.57 12.68
CA SER A 419 12.14 -12.92 11.63
C SER A 419 11.43 -11.68 11.09
N ALA A 420 11.09 -10.72 11.96
CA ALA A 420 10.52 -9.43 11.56
C ALA A 420 11.46 -8.67 10.60
N ARG A 421 12.75 -8.59 10.93
CA ARG A 421 13.75 -7.92 10.06
C ARG A 421 13.86 -8.58 8.68
N ARG A 422 13.85 -9.91 8.61
CA ARG A 422 13.91 -10.63 7.32
C ARG A 422 12.67 -10.35 6.47
N ALA A 423 11.48 -10.44 7.07
CA ALA A 423 10.22 -10.14 6.40
C ALA A 423 10.14 -8.67 5.94
N ALA A 424 10.68 -7.72 6.71
CA ALA A 424 10.75 -6.32 6.31
C ALA A 424 11.68 -6.09 5.11
N ILE A 425 12.83 -6.79 5.02
CA ILE A 425 13.72 -6.71 3.84
C ILE A 425 13.04 -7.31 2.60
N GLU A 426 12.30 -8.40 2.77
CA GLU A 426 11.49 -9.01 1.70
C GLU A 426 10.38 -8.06 1.25
N ALA A 427 9.67 -7.42 2.18
CA ALA A 427 8.67 -6.40 1.89
C ALA A 427 9.25 -5.24 1.07
N ALA A 428 10.45 -4.79 1.44
CA ALA A 428 11.17 -3.76 0.68
C ALA A 428 11.48 -4.20 -0.75
N GLY A 429 11.85 -5.47 -0.97
CA GLY A 429 12.05 -6.05 -2.29
C GLY A 429 10.77 -6.02 -3.13
N VAL A 430 9.66 -6.53 -2.58
CA VAL A 430 8.35 -6.52 -3.24
C VAL A 430 7.90 -5.10 -3.61
N ALA A 431 8.10 -4.14 -2.71
CA ALA A 431 7.79 -2.73 -2.97
C ALA A 431 8.67 -2.12 -4.07
N GLY A 432 9.98 -2.41 -4.06
CA GLY A 432 10.92 -1.98 -5.10
C GLY A 432 10.55 -2.53 -6.49
N ASP A 433 10.18 -3.81 -6.57
CA ASP A 433 9.75 -4.45 -7.82
C ASP A 433 8.49 -3.80 -8.41
N ARG A 434 7.58 -3.35 -7.54
CA ARG A 434 6.36 -2.60 -7.89
C ARG A 434 6.55 -1.09 -8.01
N GLN A 435 7.78 -0.58 -7.90
CA GLN A 435 8.11 0.85 -7.91
C GLN A 435 7.32 1.68 -6.88
N ALA A 436 7.06 1.08 -5.71
CA ALA A 436 6.38 1.70 -4.58
C ALA A 436 7.41 2.24 -3.59
N ALA A 437 8.05 3.36 -3.94
CA ALA A 437 9.18 3.89 -3.19
C ALA A 437 8.83 4.29 -1.74
N ALA A 438 7.59 4.72 -1.47
CA ALA A 438 7.16 5.03 -0.11
C ALA A 438 7.12 3.79 0.80
N ASP A 439 6.56 2.69 0.30
CA ASP A 439 6.47 1.41 1.00
C ASP A 439 7.83 0.74 1.13
N GLU A 440 8.67 0.84 0.09
CA GLU A 440 10.05 0.35 0.17
C GLU A 440 10.82 1.07 1.27
N LEU A 441 10.69 2.40 1.36
CA LEU A 441 11.34 3.17 2.42
C LEU A 441 10.83 2.76 3.81
N GLU A 442 9.52 2.62 3.99
CA GLU A 442 8.92 2.19 5.26
C GLU A 442 9.45 0.80 5.69
N ALA A 443 9.51 -0.14 4.76
CA ALA A 443 10.03 -1.48 4.97
C ALA A 443 11.53 -1.49 5.33
N LEU A 444 12.34 -0.70 4.61
CA LEU A 444 13.78 -0.56 4.88
C LEU A 444 14.04 0.09 6.24
N GLU A 445 13.26 1.11 6.60
CA GLU A 445 13.34 1.76 7.90
C GLU A 445 13.00 0.81 9.04
N LEU A 446 11.92 0.01 8.89
CA LEU A 446 11.60 -1.04 9.84
C LEU A 446 12.76 -2.04 9.95
N ALA A 447 13.30 -2.53 8.83
CA ALA A 447 14.42 -3.48 8.83
C ALA A 447 15.67 -2.93 9.52
N MET A 448 16.00 -1.65 9.31
CA MET A 448 17.15 -0.98 9.94
C MET A 448 16.91 -0.61 11.41
N SER A 449 15.66 -0.41 11.83
CA SER A 449 15.33 -0.16 13.24
C SER A 449 15.46 -1.40 14.13
N LEU A 450 15.42 -2.59 13.52
CA LEU A 450 15.50 -3.87 14.20
C LEU A 450 16.96 -4.36 14.31
N PRO A 451 17.33 -4.96 15.45
CA PRO A 451 18.68 -5.47 15.62
C PRO A 451 18.94 -6.62 14.65
N GLU A 452 20.19 -6.75 14.23
CA GLU A 452 20.61 -7.92 13.47
C GLU A 452 20.44 -9.19 14.32
N PRO A 453 20.04 -10.32 13.71
CA PRO A 453 20.02 -11.58 14.43
C PRO A 453 21.44 -11.83 14.93
N ALA A 454 21.61 -11.92 16.26
CA ALA A 454 22.84 -12.43 16.82
C ALA A 454 23.02 -13.83 16.24
N GLY A 455 23.92 -13.98 15.26
CA GLY A 455 24.25 -15.28 14.71
C GLY A 455 24.56 -16.17 15.90
N ARG A 456 23.79 -17.25 16.10
CA ARG A 456 24.05 -18.24 17.14
C ARG A 456 25.53 -18.60 17.01
N SER A 457 26.34 -18.07 17.91
CA SER A 457 27.79 -18.20 17.88
C SER A 457 28.13 -19.60 18.37
N GLY A 458 27.82 -20.59 17.53
CA GLY A 458 28.50 -21.88 17.55
C GLY A 458 29.83 -21.73 16.82
N PRO A 459 30.88 -22.47 17.19
CA PRO A 459 32.25 -22.25 16.74
C PRO A 459 32.51 -22.46 15.23
N THR A 460 31.49 -22.74 14.42
CA THR A 460 31.64 -23.08 13.00
C THR A 460 30.48 -22.59 12.13
N ARG A 461 30.26 -21.27 12.04
CA ARG A 461 29.70 -20.58 10.84
C ARG A 461 29.67 -19.06 11.05
N LYS A 462 30.65 -18.37 10.45
CA LYS A 462 30.57 -16.91 10.20
C LYS A 462 29.53 -16.66 9.12
N ARG A 463 28.34 -16.26 9.52
CA ARG A 463 27.43 -15.45 8.70
C ARG A 463 26.73 -14.46 9.63
N SER A 464 27.56 -13.66 10.30
CA SER A 464 27.19 -12.29 10.63
C SER A 464 27.04 -11.55 9.30
N VAL A 465 25.95 -10.82 9.14
CA VAL A 465 25.70 -9.88 8.04
C VAL A 465 26.98 -9.04 7.84
N GLU A 466 27.50 -8.99 6.62
CA GLU A 466 28.72 -8.22 6.38
C GLU A 466 28.37 -6.73 6.41
N PRO A 467 29.27 -5.82 6.84
CA PRO A 467 29.04 -4.37 6.79
C PRO A 467 28.50 -3.85 5.43
N SER A 468 28.76 -4.58 4.34
CA SER A 468 28.17 -4.32 3.02
C SER A 468 26.65 -4.35 3.02
N ASP A 469 26.01 -5.26 3.74
CA ASP A 469 24.55 -5.44 3.69
C ASP A 469 23.81 -4.26 4.33
N VAL A 470 24.35 -3.66 5.41
CA VAL A 470 23.76 -2.45 6.03
C VAL A 470 23.94 -1.24 5.11
N VAL A 471 25.12 -1.09 4.49
CA VAL A 471 25.37 -0.05 3.50
C VAL A 471 24.39 -0.19 2.33
N ASP A 472 24.15 -1.41 1.85
CA ASP A 472 23.20 -1.65 0.76
C ASP A 472 21.75 -1.29 1.12
N LEU A 473 21.30 -1.59 2.35
CA LEU A 473 20.00 -1.13 2.83
C LEU A 473 19.91 0.40 2.91
N GLN A 474 20.97 1.08 3.36
CA GLN A 474 21.03 2.53 3.43
C GLN A 474 21.01 3.18 2.03
N VAL A 475 21.74 2.63 1.07
CA VAL A 475 21.72 3.11 -0.32
C VAL A 475 20.32 2.95 -0.92
N ARG A 476 19.69 1.80 -0.75
CA ARG A 476 18.29 1.58 -1.19
C ARG A 476 17.32 2.55 -0.52
N ALA A 477 17.46 2.78 0.78
CA ALA A 477 16.62 3.72 1.52
C ALA A 477 16.82 5.16 1.02
N ALA A 478 18.05 5.53 0.64
CA ALA A 478 18.31 6.83 0.04
C ALA A 478 17.60 7.01 -1.31
N GLU A 479 17.67 6.00 -2.19
CA GLU A 479 16.98 6.01 -3.48
C GLU A 479 15.47 6.09 -3.32
N ALA A 480 14.90 5.26 -2.45
CA ALA A 480 13.48 5.26 -2.14
C ALA A 480 13.01 6.62 -1.57
N ALA A 481 13.77 7.19 -0.63
CA ALA A 481 13.49 8.52 -0.07
C ALA A 481 13.62 9.63 -1.12
N PHE A 482 14.58 9.54 -2.03
CA PHE A 482 14.76 10.52 -3.10
C PHE A 482 13.59 10.47 -4.10
N ALA A 483 13.14 9.26 -4.46
CA ALA A 483 12.02 9.06 -5.39
C ALA A 483 10.70 9.67 -4.92
N ILE A 484 10.48 9.74 -3.60
CA ILE A 484 9.30 10.41 -3.00
C ILE A 484 9.56 11.86 -2.57
N GLY A 485 10.69 12.46 -3.00
CA GLY A 485 11.04 13.85 -2.73
C GLY A 485 11.52 14.16 -1.31
N ARG A 486 11.79 13.14 -0.48
CA ARG A 486 12.36 13.30 0.88
C ARG A 486 13.88 13.46 0.84
N THR A 487 14.34 14.51 0.16
CA THR A 487 15.76 14.75 -0.16
C THR A 487 16.67 14.86 1.06
N ALA A 488 16.22 15.48 2.15
CA ALA A 488 16.96 15.55 3.41
C ALA A 488 17.22 14.16 4.00
N ARG A 489 16.20 13.29 3.96
CA ARG A 489 16.28 11.92 4.47
C ARG A 489 17.15 11.05 3.56
N ALA A 490 17.02 11.21 2.24
CA ALA A 490 17.91 10.57 1.27
C ALA A 490 19.39 10.93 1.49
N THR A 491 19.66 12.22 1.75
CA THR A 491 21.01 12.71 2.08
C THR A 491 21.57 12.03 3.32
N SER A 492 20.79 11.96 4.41
CA SER A 492 21.22 11.30 5.64
C SER A 492 21.54 9.81 5.45
N TYR A 493 20.74 9.09 4.66
CA TYR A 493 21.02 7.68 4.36
C TYR A 493 22.30 7.48 3.56
N LEU A 494 22.56 8.30 2.53
CA LEU A 494 23.82 8.22 1.79
C LEU A 494 25.04 8.60 2.62
N GLU A 495 24.93 9.61 3.48
CA GLU A 495 26.02 9.98 4.40
C GLU A 495 26.34 8.85 5.38
N ALA A 496 25.31 8.17 5.89
CA ALA A 496 25.48 6.98 6.72
C ALA A 496 26.15 5.82 5.95
N ALA A 497 25.72 5.57 4.71
CA ALA A 497 26.31 4.56 3.83
C ALA A 497 27.79 4.84 3.54
N ILE A 498 28.13 6.09 3.24
CA ILE A 498 29.51 6.55 3.03
C ILE A 498 30.35 6.35 4.30
N GLY A 499 29.78 6.67 5.48
CA GLY A 499 30.45 6.48 6.77
C GLY A 499 30.73 5.02 7.14
N GLY A 500 30.01 4.07 6.53
CA GLY A 500 30.17 2.62 6.75
C GLY A 500 31.26 1.94 5.91
N LEU A 501 31.85 2.63 4.92
CA LEU A 501 32.83 2.06 3.98
C LEU A 501 34.28 2.42 4.32
N ASP A 502 35.23 1.56 3.93
CA ASP A 502 36.66 1.82 4.12
C ASP A 502 37.25 2.62 2.95
N ALA A 503 37.84 3.78 3.27
CA ALA A 503 38.37 4.70 2.26
C ALA A 503 39.49 4.14 1.37
N ARG A 504 40.18 3.07 1.77
CA ARG A 504 41.24 2.45 0.98
C ARG A 504 40.70 1.28 0.14
N ARG A 505 39.84 0.46 0.71
CA ARG A 505 39.30 -0.75 0.06
C ARG A 505 38.14 -0.42 -0.89
N ASP A 506 37.32 0.56 -0.56
CA ASP A 506 36.04 0.83 -1.24
C ASP A 506 36.05 2.11 -2.08
N ARG A 507 37.24 2.55 -2.55
CA ARG A 507 37.42 3.84 -3.24
C ARG A 507 36.43 4.10 -4.37
N ILE A 508 36.22 3.12 -5.24
CA ILE A 508 35.30 3.25 -6.39
C ILE A 508 33.85 3.38 -5.89
N ARG A 509 33.42 2.51 -4.97
CA ARG A 509 32.07 2.53 -4.39
C ARG A 509 31.80 3.84 -3.66
N LEU A 510 32.75 4.33 -2.85
CA LEU A 510 32.67 5.64 -2.21
C LEU A 510 32.56 6.78 -3.24
N GLY A 511 33.33 6.70 -4.32
CA GLY A 511 33.24 7.66 -5.44
C GLY A 511 31.83 7.73 -6.02
N LEU A 512 31.22 6.58 -6.32
CA LEU A 512 29.86 6.50 -6.84
C LEU A 512 28.79 6.98 -5.83
N LEU A 513 28.94 6.68 -4.54
CA LEU A 513 28.02 7.19 -3.52
C LEU A 513 28.13 8.70 -3.35
N HIS A 514 29.34 9.26 -3.42
CA HIS A 514 29.54 10.70 -3.46
C HIS A 514 28.92 11.33 -4.72
N ASP A 515 29.04 10.69 -5.88
CA ASP A 515 28.38 11.16 -7.10
C ASP A 515 26.86 11.23 -6.94
N ARG A 516 26.23 10.16 -6.45
CA ARG A 516 24.78 10.13 -6.23
C ARG A 516 24.35 11.15 -5.17
N LEU A 517 25.12 11.31 -4.09
CA LEU A 517 24.88 12.33 -3.08
C LEU A 517 24.96 13.75 -3.67
N ALA A 518 25.85 14.01 -4.63
CA ALA A 518 25.91 15.29 -5.33
C ALA A 518 24.62 15.58 -6.10
N GLN A 519 24.08 14.58 -6.80
CA GLN A 519 22.81 14.71 -7.53
C GLN A 519 21.64 15.01 -6.58
N ILE A 520 21.57 14.30 -5.44
CA ILE A 520 20.52 14.50 -4.43
C ILE A 520 20.63 15.87 -3.76
N ARG A 521 21.84 16.32 -3.37
CA ARG A 521 22.04 17.66 -2.78
C ARG A 521 21.65 18.78 -3.73
N ARG A 522 21.97 18.62 -5.02
CA ARG A 522 21.53 19.56 -6.05
C ARG A 522 20.00 19.63 -6.12
N ALA A 523 19.31 18.49 -6.15
CA ALA A 523 17.85 18.44 -6.13
C ALA A 523 17.24 18.99 -4.81
N ALA A 524 17.97 18.90 -3.70
CA ALA A 524 17.61 19.51 -2.42
C ALA A 524 17.83 21.03 -2.37
N GLY A 525 18.40 21.64 -3.41
CA GLY A 525 18.72 23.07 -3.42
C GLY A 525 20.03 23.46 -2.73
N ASP A 526 20.96 22.52 -2.56
CA ASP A 526 22.31 22.74 -2.02
C ASP A 526 23.39 22.62 -3.13
N PRO A 527 23.58 23.67 -3.96
CA PRO A 527 24.54 23.63 -5.08
C PRO A 527 25.99 23.57 -4.59
N ALA A 528 26.32 24.26 -3.50
CA ALA A 528 27.68 24.29 -2.97
C ALA A 528 28.10 22.91 -2.43
N GLY A 529 27.22 22.26 -1.67
CA GLY A 529 27.43 20.89 -1.19
C GLY A 529 27.44 19.88 -2.33
N ALA A 530 26.60 20.04 -3.35
CA ALA A 530 26.63 19.19 -4.55
C ALA A 530 27.98 19.26 -5.27
N MET A 531 28.49 20.47 -5.52
CA MET A 531 29.79 20.69 -6.17
C MET A 531 30.96 20.09 -5.37
N ALA A 532 30.96 20.28 -4.04
CA ALA A 532 31.99 19.70 -3.18
C ALA A 532 31.99 18.17 -3.22
N THR A 533 30.81 17.55 -3.17
CA THR A 533 30.68 16.09 -3.22
C THR A 533 31.05 15.52 -4.59
N ALA A 534 30.66 16.18 -5.69
CA ALA A 534 31.03 15.74 -7.04
C ALA A 534 32.55 15.79 -7.28
N ARG A 535 33.25 16.83 -6.80
CA ARG A 535 34.72 16.85 -6.85
C ARG A 535 35.33 15.69 -6.07
N ARG A 536 34.78 15.40 -4.89
CA ARG A 536 35.23 14.28 -4.07
C ARG A 536 35.05 12.94 -4.78
N ALA A 537 33.95 12.76 -5.50
CA ALA A 537 33.72 11.58 -6.33
C ALA A 537 34.83 11.39 -7.38
N VAL A 538 35.16 12.45 -8.14
CA VAL A 538 36.23 12.44 -9.15
C VAL A 538 37.63 12.19 -8.56
N GLU A 539 37.90 12.61 -7.32
CA GLU A 539 39.15 12.34 -6.62
C GLU A 539 39.30 10.87 -6.18
N LEU A 540 38.20 10.24 -5.81
CA LEU A 540 38.17 8.87 -5.28
C LEU A 540 38.30 7.84 -6.39
N VAL A 541 37.57 8.04 -7.49
CA VAL A 541 37.56 7.14 -8.65
C VAL A 541 38.87 7.26 -9.44
N PRO A 542 39.56 6.15 -9.73
CA PRO A 542 40.82 6.15 -10.49
C PRO A 542 40.71 6.82 -11.87
N ARG A 543 41.83 7.24 -12.45
CA ARG A 543 41.86 8.00 -13.73
C ARG A 543 41.80 7.09 -14.95
N GLU A 544 42.04 5.80 -14.76
CA GLU A 544 41.91 4.77 -15.77
C GLU A 544 40.51 4.82 -16.40
N PRO A 545 40.37 4.60 -17.71
CA PRO A 545 39.07 4.58 -18.34
C PRO A 545 38.20 3.45 -17.80
N THR A 546 37.17 3.81 -17.03
CA THR A 546 36.11 2.90 -16.57
C THR A 546 34.75 3.60 -16.67
N MET A 547 33.67 2.83 -16.66
CA MET A 547 32.30 3.36 -16.63
C MET A 547 32.06 4.27 -15.40
N GLU A 548 32.63 3.92 -14.25
CA GLU A 548 32.53 4.71 -13.02
C GLU A 548 33.26 6.05 -13.18
N ARG A 549 34.42 6.05 -13.84
CA ARG A 549 35.15 7.30 -14.14
C ARG A 549 34.36 8.19 -15.10
N ALA A 550 33.76 7.61 -16.15
CA ALA A 550 32.88 8.36 -17.04
C ALA A 550 31.70 8.98 -16.28
N THR A 551 31.06 8.21 -15.41
CA THR A 551 29.93 8.66 -14.58
C THR A 551 30.28 9.89 -13.75
N VAL A 552 31.31 9.81 -12.91
CA VAL A 552 31.62 10.90 -11.97
C VAL A 552 32.12 12.17 -12.66
N VAL A 553 32.82 12.03 -13.81
CA VAL A 553 33.27 13.18 -14.59
C VAL A 553 32.11 13.82 -15.34
N ALA A 554 31.17 13.03 -15.85
CA ALA A 554 29.99 13.54 -16.54
C ALA A 554 29.06 14.32 -15.59
N THR A 555 28.82 13.81 -14.37
CA THR A 555 28.07 14.54 -13.33
C THR A 555 28.75 15.87 -12.97
N LEU A 556 30.08 15.88 -12.77
CA LEU A 556 30.81 17.11 -12.47
C LEU A 556 30.73 18.12 -13.63
N ALA A 557 30.82 17.63 -14.89
CA ALA A 557 30.64 18.44 -16.08
C ALA A 557 29.24 19.10 -16.10
N GLN A 558 28.20 18.31 -15.80
CA GLN A 558 26.82 18.78 -15.75
C GLN A 558 26.63 19.85 -14.68
N LEU A 559 27.14 19.65 -13.47
CA LEU A 559 27.05 20.64 -12.40
C LEU A 559 27.76 21.95 -12.77
N LYS A 560 28.94 21.89 -13.40
CA LYS A 560 29.66 23.07 -13.90
C LYS A 560 28.89 23.81 -14.98
N MET A 561 28.29 23.08 -15.92
CA MET A 561 27.43 23.65 -16.95
C MET A 561 26.23 24.37 -16.32
N ILE A 562 25.59 23.80 -15.31
CA ILE A 562 24.40 24.38 -14.68
C ILE A 562 24.74 25.59 -13.79
N GLU A 563 25.92 25.64 -13.19
CA GLU A 563 26.45 26.84 -12.53
C GLU A 563 26.87 27.95 -13.51
N GLY A 564 26.79 27.72 -14.83
CA GLY A 564 27.17 28.68 -15.86
C GLY A 564 28.68 28.72 -16.16
N VAL A 565 29.46 27.78 -15.65
CA VAL A 565 30.90 27.65 -15.92
C VAL A 565 31.11 26.79 -17.17
N PHE A 566 30.65 27.29 -18.32
CA PHE A 566 30.53 26.52 -19.56
C PHE A 566 31.87 26.01 -20.12
N SER A 567 32.96 26.78 -20.02
CA SER A 567 34.27 26.36 -20.55
C SER A 567 34.84 25.15 -19.79
N GLU A 568 34.72 25.14 -18.47
CA GLU A 568 35.13 24.01 -17.63
C GLU A 568 34.17 22.82 -17.82
N GLY A 569 32.86 23.09 -17.88
CA GLY A 569 31.83 22.09 -18.17
C GLY A 569 32.07 21.38 -19.50
N ALA A 570 32.34 22.12 -20.58
CA ALA A 570 32.66 21.55 -21.90
C ALA A 570 33.94 20.70 -21.88
N ARG A 571 35.01 21.17 -21.22
CA ARG A 571 36.26 20.40 -21.09
C ARG A 571 36.03 19.07 -20.36
N LEU A 572 35.27 19.09 -19.26
CA LEU A 572 34.94 17.90 -18.49
C LEU A 572 34.00 16.97 -19.26
N ALA A 573 33.02 17.51 -19.99
CA ALA A 573 32.13 16.71 -20.83
C ALA A 573 32.91 15.99 -21.95
N GLN A 574 33.86 16.67 -22.60
CA GLN A 574 34.75 16.04 -23.58
C GLN A 574 35.67 14.98 -22.96
N GLU A 575 36.10 15.16 -21.71
CA GLU A 575 36.82 14.12 -20.95
C GLU A 575 35.91 12.91 -20.71
N ALA A 576 34.67 13.12 -20.24
CA ALA A 576 33.71 12.06 -20.00
C ALA A 576 33.36 11.27 -21.28
N ILE A 577 33.15 11.96 -22.42
CA ILE A 577 32.91 11.31 -23.72
C ILE A 577 34.10 10.41 -24.10
N ARG A 578 35.34 10.92 -24.03
CA ARG A 578 36.54 10.12 -24.35
C ARG A 578 36.72 8.91 -23.43
N VAL A 579 36.42 9.07 -22.13
CA VAL A 579 36.47 7.96 -21.18
C VAL A 579 35.40 6.93 -21.50
N ALA A 580 34.18 7.36 -21.81
CA ALA A 580 33.07 6.48 -22.16
C ALA A 580 33.34 5.70 -23.46
N GLU A 581 33.88 6.36 -24.50
CA GLU A 581 34.27 5.73 -25.78
C GLU A 581 35.33 4.64 -25.58
N ALA A 582 36.28 4.85 -24.67
CA ALA A 582 37.30 3.85 -24.33
C ALA A 582 36.71 2.62 -23.59
N CYS A 583 35.45 2.70 -23.15
CA CYS A 583 34.74 1.65 -22.43
C CYS A 583 33.49 1.13 -23.18
N ASP A 584 33.34 1.43 -24.47
CA ASP A 584 32.22 0.94 -25.29
C ASP A 584 32.18 -0.60 -25.31
N PRO A 585 31.01 -1.26 -25.22
CA PRO A 585 29.65 -0.70 -25.20
C PRO A 585 29.10 -0.31 -23.82
N VAL A 586 29.87 -0.51 -22.74
CA VAL A 586 29.32 -0.49 -21.37
C VAL A 586 28.97 0.92 -20.88
N ALA A 587 29.65 1.96 -21.37
CA ALA A 587 29.49 3.34 -20.90
C ALA A 587 28.69 4.26 -21.85
N ARG A 588 27.89 3.71 -22.77
CA ARG A 588 27.10 4.50 -23.74
C ARG A 588 26.13 5.49 -23.10
N SER A 589 25.45 5.10 -22.02
CA SER A 589 24.55 6.01 -21.29
C SER A 589 25.29 7.24 -20.75
N GLN A 590 26.50 7.05 -20.20
CA GLN A 590 27.36 8.15 -19.74
C GLN A 590 27.83 9.01 -20.92
N ARG A 591 28.08 8.42 -22.10
CA ARG A 591 28.42 9.15 -23.32
C ARG A 591 27.29 10.08 -23.75
N VAL A 592 26.07 9.56 -23.89
CA VAL A 592 24.86 10.34 -24.21
C VAL A 592 24.65 11.49 -23.21
N HIS A 593 24.80 11.21 -21.92
CA HIS A 593 24.68 12.21 -20.86
C HIS A 593 25.73 13.33 -21.00
N ALA A 594 26.98 12.97 -21.29
CA ALA A 594 28.06 13.92 -21.49
C ALA A 594 27.92 14.72 -22.80
N MET A 595 27.45 14.10 -23.89
CA MET A 595 27.13 14.77 -25.16
C MET A 595 26.04 15.82 -24.97
N THR A 596 24.97 15.48 -24.26
CA THR A 596 23.90 16.43 -23.91
C THR A 596 24.46 17.63 -23.13
N THR A 597 25.34 17.38 -22.16
CA THR A 597 25.98 18.44 -21.37
C THR A 597 26.91 19.31 -22.23
N LEU A 598 27.71 18.70 -23.10
CA LEU A 598 28.61 19.41 -24.01
C LEU A 598 27.83 20.29 -24.99
N ALA A 599 26.74 19.77 -25.55
CA ALA A 599 25.90 20.52 -26.48
C ALA A 599 25.32 21.79 -25.83
N VAL A 600 24.79 21.68 -24.61
CA VAL A 600 24.30 22.85 -23.87
C VAL A 600 25.44 23.86 -23.62
N ALA A 601 26.63 23.40 -23.22
CA ALA A 601 27.78 24.28 -23.02
C ALA A 601 28.23 24.98 -24.32
N LEU A 602 28.20 24.30 -25.47
CA LEU A 602 28.53 24.86 -26.79
C LEU A 602 27.50 25.89 -27.26
N ALA A 603 26.21 25.62 -27.05
CA ALA A 603 25.13 26.54 -27.39
C ALA A 603 25.31 27.88 -26.66
N TRP A 604 25.58 27.85 -25.36
CA TRP A 604 25.90 29.05 -24.56
C TRP A 604 27.26 29.66 -24.91
N GLY A 605 28.19 28.84 -25.41
CA GLY A 605 29.49 29.24 -25.97
C GLY A 605 29.43 29.90 -27.35
N ARG A 606 28.22 30.12 -27.90
CA ARG A 606 27.95 30.71 -29.22
C ARG A 606 28.26 29.81 -30.43
N ASP A 607 28.22 28.50 -30.25
CA ASP A 607 28.23 27.53 -31.35
C ASP A 607 26.93 26.70 -31.38
N PRO A 608 25.80 27.30 -31.79
CA PRO A 608 24.50 26.65 -31.75
C PRO A 608 24.36 25.53 -32.81
N VAL A 609 25.13 25.58 -33.90
CA VAL A 609 25.05 24.56 -34.96
C VAL A 609 25.65 23.26 -34.46
N ALA A 610 26.89 23.30 -33.96
CA ALA A 610 27.51 22.09 -33.39
C ALA A 610 26.74 21.57 -32.16
N ALA A 611 26.11 22.45 -31.39
CA ALA A 611 25.24 22.03 -30.29
C ALA A 611 24.01 21.24 -30.75
N ILE A 612 23.33 21.68 -31.83
CA ILE A 612 22.16 20.98 -32.38
C ILE A 612 22.57 19.63 -32.97
N ASP A 613 23.65 19.60 -33.75
CA ASP A 613 24.16 18.36 -34.35
C ASP A 613 24.50 17.33 -33.26
N LEU A 614 25.19 17.76 -32.19
CA LEU A 614 25.54 16.89 -31.08
C LEU A 614 24.32 16.38 -30.29
N LEU A 615 23.24 17.17 -30.20
CA LEU A 615 21.98 16.73 -29.58
C LEU A 615 21.25 15.71 -30.46
N HIS A 616 21.26 15.86 -31.78
CA HIS A 616 20.70 14.85 -32.68
C HIS A 616 21.47 13.53 -32.59
N ASP A 617 22.80 13.58 -32.55
CA ASP A 617 23.63 12.38 -32.37
C ASP A 617 23.33 11.69 -31.02
N ALA A 618 23.18 12.48 -29.95
CA ALA A 618 22.82 11.96 -28.63
C ALA A 618 21.41 11.36 -28.61
N GLU A 619 20.45 11.95 -29.34
CA GLU A 619 19.08 11.44 -29.46
C GLU A 619 19.05 10.09 -30.21
N ILE A 620 19.82 9.96 -31.30
CA ILE A 620 19.93 8.70 -32.05
C ILE A 620 20.51 7.60 -31.17
N GLU A 621 21.62 7.88 -30.47
CA GLU A 621 22.22 6.89 -29.58
C GLU A 621 21.31 6.54 -28.39
N ALA A 622 20.55 7.51 -27.86
CA ALA A 622 19.59 7.24 -26.79
C ALA A 622 18.48 6.29 -27.26
N LYS A 623 17.96 6.45 -28.49
CA LYS A 623 16.98 5.54 -29.07
C LYS A 623 17.55 4.14 -29.25
N ASP A 624 18.78 4.04 -29.76
CA ASP A 624 19.48 2.76 -29.90
C ASP A 624 19.69 2.04 -28.56
N LEU A 625 19.80 2.80 -27.44
CA LEU A 625 19.90 2.24 -26.09
C LEU A 625 18.56 1.77 -25.53
N ASP A 626 17.46 2.46 -25.84
CA ASP A 626 16.12 2.03 -25.42
C ASP A 626 15.64 0.79 -26.22
N ASP A 627 16.18 0.57 -27.43
CA ASP A 627 15.86 -0.57 -28.30
C ASP A 627 16.68 -1.87 -27.99
N GLN A 628 17.74 -1.78 -27.17
CA GLN A 628 18.58 -2.93 -26.74
C GLN A 628 18.11 -3.54 -25.42
#